data_AF-A0A7R9R7R9-F1
#
_entry.id   AF-A0A7R9R7R9-F1
#
_cell.length_a   1.000
_cell.length_b   1.000
_cell.length_c   1.000
_cell.angle_alpha   90.00
_cell.angle_beta   90.00
_cell.angle_gamma   90.00
#
_symmetry.space_group_name_H-M   'P 1'
#
loop_
_entity.id
_entity.type
_entity.pdbx_description
1 polymer ?
#
loop_
_entity_poly.entity_id
_entity_poly.type
_entity_poly.pdbx_seq_one_letter_code
_entity_poly.pdbx_strand_id
1 'polypeptide(L)' 'MIIKAVYEDNVLKPLEKLDLKEGEEVEIEIKKRRDILKYAGILKDLSEEEEKIFQEAVKRRNLFGGALKL' A
#
# COMPACT_ATOMS: atom_id res chain seq x y z
N MET A 1 -10.78 9.47 4.57
CA MET A 1 -11.56 8.21 4.67
C MET A 1 -10.94 7.20 3.73
N ILE A 2 -10.86 5.90 4.09
CA ILE A 2 -10.38 4.87 3.16
C ILE A 2 -11.57 3.98 2.82
N ILE A 3 -12.05 4.10 1.57
CA ILE A 3 -13.11 3.27 1.02
C ILE A 3 -12.47 2.12 0.26
N LYS A 4 -13.04 0.92 0.42
CA LYS A 4 -12.70 -0.22 -0.44
C LYS A 4 -13.67 -0.28 -1.60
N ALA A 5 -13.16 -0.55 -2.80
CA ALA A 5 -13.95 -0.71 -4.00
C ALA A 5 -13.43 -1.90 -4.81
N VAL A 6 -14.32 -2.49 -5.61
CA VAL A 6 -13.99 -3.48 -6.63
C VAL A 6 -14.05 -2.79 -7.98
N TYR A 7 -13.05 -3.07 -8.83
CA TYR A 7 -13.07 -2.63 -10.21
C TYR A 7 -13.63 -3.75 -11.09
N GLU A 8 -14.85 -3.58 -11.59
CA GLU A 8 -15.52 -4.53 -12.47
C GLU A 8 -16.32 -3.80 -13.54
N ASP A 9 -16.41 -4.36 -14.75
CA ASP A 9 -17.08 -3.76 -15.91
C ASP A 9 -16.61 -2.34 -16.24
N ASN A 10 -15.33 -2.05 -16.01
CA ASN A 10 -14.70 -0.73 -16.14
C ASN A 10 -15.20 0.35 -15.16
N VAL A 11 -15.85 -0.05 -14.05
CA VAL A 11 -16.39 0.86 -13.02
C VAL A 11 -15.81 0.52 -11.65
N LEU A 12 -15.47 1.54 -10.85
CA LEU A 12 -15.13 1.38 -9.43
C LEU A 12 -16.42 1.33 -8.60
N LYS A 13 -16.72 0.18 -8.01
CA LYS A 13 -17.90 -0.06 -7.18
C LYS A 13 -17.49 -0.13 -5.70
N PRO A 14 -17.90 0.82 -4.85
CA PRO A 14 -17.56 0.79 -3.42
C PRO A 14 -18.24 -0.40 -2.73
N LEU A 15 -17.57 -1.00 -1.75
CA LEU A 15 -18.09 -2.12 -0.96
C LEU A 15 -19.14 -1.71 0.08
N GLU A 16 -19.27 -0.41 0.31
CA GLU A 16 -20.20 0.19 1.26
C GLU A 16 -20.80 1.47 0.66
N LYS A 17 -21.93 1.91 1.22
CA LYS A 17 -22.60 3.14 0.76
C LYS A 17 -21.74 4.35 1.12
N LEU A 18 -21.58 5.26 0.17
CA LEU A 18 -20.87 6.52 0.36
C LEU A 18 -21.83 7.64 0.73
N ASP A 19 -21.39 8.52 1.62
CA ASP A 19 -22.10 9.75 1.98
C ASP A 19 -21.55 10.91 1.14
N LEU A 20 -21.69 10.80 -0.18
CA LEU A 20 -21.30 11.83 -1.16
C LEU A 20 -22.55 12.46 -1.76
N LYS A 21 -22.44 13.73 -2.17
CA LYS A 21 -23.50 14.40 -2.90
C LYS A 21 -23.52 13.94 -4.35
N GLU A 22 -24.70 13.95 -4.96
CA GLU A 22 -24.84 13.69 -6.39
C GLU A 22 -24.01 14.70 -7.20
N GLY A 23 -23.16 14.21 -8.11
CA GLY A 23 -22.24 15.03 -8.91
C GLY A 23 -20.97 15.50 -8.18
N GLU A 24 -20.71 15.03 -6.96
CA GLU A 24 -19.48 15.36 -6.24
C GLU A 24 -18.25 14.70 -6.90
N GLU A 25 -17.28 15.52 -7.31
CA GLU A 25 -16.00 15.04 -7.85
C GLU A 25 -15.06 14.60 -6.71
N VAL A 26 -14.42 13.44 -6.87
CA VAL A 26 -13.48 12.90 -5.89
C VAL A 26 -12.18 12.47 -6.56
N GLU A 27 -11.07 12.61 -5.85
CA GLU A 27 -9.77 12.09 -6.27
C GLU A 27 -9.58 10.64 -5.79
N ILE A 28 -8.98 9.80 -6.63
CA ILE A 28 -8.81 8.37 -6.36
C ILE A 28 -7.32 8.03 -6.28
N GLU A 29 -6.88 7.50 -5.14
CA GLU A 29 -5.53 6.97 -4.96
C GLU A 29 -5.53 5.43 -5.02
N ILE A 30 -4.82 4.86 -6.00
CA ILE A 30 -4.65 3.41 -6.12
C ILE A 30 -3.40 2.96 -5.37
N LYS A 31 -3.57 2.38 -4.18
CA LYS A 31 -2.47 1.80 -3.41
C LYS A 31 -2.07 0.42 -3.94
N LYS A 32 -1.11 0.38 -4.86
CA LYS A 32 -0.47 -0.87 -5.27
C LYS A 32 0.35 -1.43 -4.10
N ARG A 33 -0.05 -2.59 -3.56
CA ARG A 33 0.83 -3.34 -2.65
C ARG A 33 2.09 -3.68 -3.43
N ARG A 34 3.23 -3.08 -3.04
CA ARG A 34 4.53 -3.53 -3.54
C ARG A 34 4.76 -4.91 -2.94
N ASP A 35 4.56 -5.93 -3.76
CA ASP A 35 4.82 -7.30 -3.34
C ASP A 35 6.33 -7.46 -3.12
N ILE A 36 6.77 -7.37 -1.87
CA ILE A 36 8.18 -7.51 -1.50
C ILE A 36 8.70 -8.91 -1.86
N LEU A 37 7.80 -9.90 -1.95
CA LEU A 37 8.14 -11.26 -2.37
C LEU A 37 8.69 -11.33 -3.79
N LYS A 38 8.41 -10.35 -4.66
CA LYS A 38 9.03 -10.30 -6.00
C LYS A 38 10.55 -10.06 -5.95
N TYR A 39 11.07 -9.55 -4.83
CA TYR A 39 12.50 -9.41 -4.57
C TYR A 39 13.06 -10.60 -3.77
N ALA A 40 12.25 -11.59 -3.38
CA ALA A 40 12.73 -12.72 -2.56
C ALA A 40 13.86 -13.52 -3.24
N GLY A 41 13.90 -13.56 -4.57
CA GLY A 41 15.02 -14.15 -5.32
C GLY A 41 16.31 -13.34 -5.25
N ILE A 42 16.21 -12.01 -5.13
CA ILE A 42 17.36 -11.09 -4.99
C ILE A 42 17.87 -11.08 -3.54
N LEU A 43 16.98 -11.30 -2.57
CA LEU A 43 17.33 -11.33 -1.14
C LEU A 43 17.98 -12.66 -0.70
N LYS A 44 18.03 -13.68 -1.57
CA LYS A 44 18.58 -15.00 -1.23
C LYS A 44 20.11 -15.01 -1.04
N ASP A 45 20.81 -14.09 -1.69
CA ASP A 45 22.28 -14.04 -1.71
C ASP A 45 22.85 -12.87 -0.90
N LEU A 46 22.06 -12.32 0.04
CA LEU A 46 22.54 -11.26 0.92
C LEU A 46 23.57 -11.82 1.90
N SER A 47 24.67 -11.08 2.07
CA SER A 47 25.52 -11.25 3.24
C SER A 47 24.78 -10.86 4.52
N GLU A 48 25.27 -11.33 5.67
CA GLU A 48 24.67 -11.01 6.99
C GLU A 48 24.57 -9.49 7.24
N GLU A 49 25.52 -8.71 6.73
CA GLU A 49 25.56 -7.27 6.87
C GLU A 49 24.47 -6.58 6.03
N GLU A 50 24.30 -7.03 4.78
CA GLU A 50 23.25 -6.50 3.88
C GLU A 50 21.85 -6.87 4.38
N GLU A 51 21.68 -8.09 4.92
CA GLU A 51 20.41 -8.50 5.54
C GLU A 51 20.08 -7.62 6.74
N LYS A 52 21.05 -7.30 7.60
CA LYS A 52 20.85 -6.40 8.74
C LYS A 52 20.42 -5.01 8.32
N ILE A 53 21.07 -4.42 7.31
CA ILE A 53 20.71 -3.11 6.75
C ILE A 53 19.29 -3.14 6.18
N PHE A 54 18.93 -4.20 5.45
CA PHE A 54 17.60 -4.37 4.91
C PHE A 54 16.53 -4.46 6.01
N GLN A 55 16.74 -5.28 7.04
CA GLN A 55 15.82 -5.40 8.16
C GLN A 55 15.64 -4.07 8.91
N GLU A 56 16.72 -3.31 9.09
CA GLU A 56 16.66 -1.97 9.70
C GLU A 56 15.86 -0.99 8.83
N ALA A 57 16.06 -1.01 7.51
CA ALA A 57 15.32 -0.18 6.57
C ALA A 57 13.82 -0.52 6.55
N VAL A 58 13.46 -1.81 6.56
CA VAL A 58 12.07 -2.29 6.66
C VAL A 58 11.45 -1.87 8.00
N LYS A 59 12.17 -2.04 9.11
CA LYS A 59 11.70 -1.66 10.46
C LYS A 59 11.46 -0.15 10.56
N ARG A 60 12.39 0.67 10.04
CA ARG A 60 12.22 2.13 9.93
C ARG A 60 11.01 2.48 9.08
N ARG A 61 10.80 1.84 7.93
CA ARG A 61 9.62 2.11 7.10
C ARG A 61 8.31 1.77 7.81
N ASN A 62 8.27 0.71 8.63
CA ASN A 62 7.09 0.40 9.44
C ASN A 62 6.86 1.43 10.56
N LEU A 63 7.93 1.92 11.19
CA LEU A 63 7.87 3.00 12.20
C LEU A 63 7.40 4.33 11.58
N PHE A 64 7.94 4.73 10.44
CA PHE A 64 7.58 5.99 9.77
C PHE A 64 6.27 5.91 8.96
N GLY A 65 5.92 4.73 8.43
CA GLY A 65 4.62 4.50 7.78
C GLY A 65 3.44 4.48 8.76
N GLY A 66 3.68 4.18 10.03
CA GLY A 66 2.71 4.34 11.11
C GLY A 66 2.63 5.78 11.64
N ALA A 67 3.74 6.54 11.60
CA ALA A 67 3.81 7.93 12.07
C ALA A 67 3.21 8.96 11.11
N LEU A 68 3.11 8.65 9.81
CA LEU A 68 2.49 9.52 8.79
C LEU A 68 0.93 9.48 8.80
N LYS A 69 0.33 9.09 9.94
CA LYS A 69 -1.12 8.97 10.15
C LYS A 69 -1.67 10.13 11.01
N LEU A 70 -1.01 11.28 10.96
CA LEU A 70 -1.48 12.56 11.52
C LEU A 70 -1.95 13.47 10.39
#